data_AF-A0A382QRM0-F1
#
_entry.id   AF-A0A382QRM0-F1
#
_cell.length_a   1.000
_cell.length_b   1.000
_cell.length_c   1.000
_cell.angle_alpha   90.00
_cell.angle_beta   90.00
_cell.angle_gamma   90.00
#
_symmetry.space_group_name_H-M   'P 1'
#
loop_
_entity.id
_entity.type
_entity.pdbx_description
1 polymer ?
#
loop_
_entity_poly.entity_id
_entity_poly.type
_entity_poly.pdbx_seq_one_letter_code
_entity_poly.pdbx_strand_id
1 'polypeptide(L)' 'MIKYWDYLREYKKLKREILNSVNKVFESGTLLFGQELIKFEKNFCKFNNSKYGIGVGSGTDALFIALK' A
#
# COMPACT_ATOMS: atom_id res chain seq x y z
N MET A 1 0.48 -23.49 -20.13
CA MET A 1 1.57 -23.12 -19.20
C MET A 1 0.97 -23.00 -17.81
N ILE A 2 1.43 -23.80 -16.83
CA ILE A 2 0.95 -23.72 -15.44
C ILE A 2 1.67 -22.55 -14.77
N LYS A 3 0.92 -21.64 -14.14
CA LYS A 3 1.48 -20.53 -13.37
C LYS A 3 1.56 -20.92 -11.90
N TYR A 4 2.74 -20.77 -11.29
CA TYR A 4 2.95 -21.00 -9.85
C TYR A 4 2.17 -20.01 -8.97
N TRP A 5 2.02 -18.77 -9.45
CA TRP A 5 1.19 -17.73 -8.83
C TRP A 5 0.50 -16.92 -9.93
N ASP A 6 -0.76 -16.54 -9.74
CA ASP A 6 -1.52 -15.78 -10.73
C ASP A 6 -2.46 -14.75 -10.08
N TYR A 7 -2.06 -13.48 -10.14
CA TYR A 7 -2.82 -12.34 -9.62
C TYR A 7 -3.95 -11.88 -10.54
N LEU A 8 -4.04 -12.39 -11.78
CA LEU A 8 -4.97 -11.84 -12.78
C LEU A 8 -6.44 -11.97 -12.36
N ARG A 9 -6.79 -13.00 -11.58
CA ARG A 9 -8.16 -13.17 -11.07
C ARG A 9 -8.53 -12.08 -10.08
N GLU A 10 -7.63 -11.75 -9.15
CA GLU A 10 -7.84 -10.70 -8.14
C GLU A 10 -7.82 -9.33 -8.80
N TYR A 11 -6.87 -9.10 -9.70
CA TYR A 11 -6.82 -7.87 -10.48
C TYR A 11 -8.11 -7.66 -11.26
N LYS A 12 -8.65 -8.69 -11.94
CA LYS A 12 -9.92 -8.56 -12.67
C LYS A 12 -11.09 -8.18 -11.74
N LYS A 13 -11.13 -8.73 -10.52
CA LYS A 13 -12.16 -8.38 -9.51
C LYS A 13 -12.01 -6.96 -8.98
N LEU A 14 -10.78 -6.52 -8.73
CA LEU A 14 -10.47 -5.25 -8.07
C LEU A 14 -10.14 -4.10 -9.04
N LYS A 15 -10.08 -4.37 -10.35
CA LYS A 15 -9.59 -3.44 -11.38
C LYS A 15 -10.19 -2.03 -11.24
N ARG A 16 -11.51 -1.96 -11.07
CA ARG A 16 -12.22 -0.68 -10.96
C ARG A 16 -11.78 0.11 -9.72
N GLU A 17 -11.66 -0.54 -8.57
CA GLU A 17 -11.27 0.09 -7.31
C GLU A 17 -9.81 0.56 -7.33
N ILE A 18 -8.93 -0.26 -7.92
CA ILE A 18 -7.52 0.08 -8.11
C ILE A 18 -7.40 1.32 -8.98
N LEU A 19 -8.04 1.33 -10.16
CA LEU A 19 -7.95 2.45 -11.10
C LEU A 19 -8.56 3.73 -10.53
N ASN A 20 -9.68 3.63 -9.81
CA ASN A 20 -10.27 4.79 -9.13
C ASN A 20 -9.32 5.38 -8.08
N SER A 21 -8.64 4.53 -7.30
CA SER A 21 -7.68 4.97 -6.29
C SER A 21 -6.45 5.64 -6.91
N VAL A 22 -5.94 5.09 -8.02
CA VAL A 22 -4.83 5.68 -8.79
C VAL A 22 -5.23 7.04 -9.35
N ASN A 23 -6.38 7.14 -10.03
CA ASN A 23 -6.87 8.40 -10.59
C ASN A 23 -7.00 9.48 -9.52
N LYS A 24 -7.55 9.13 -8.35
CA LYS A 24 -7.69 10.06 -7.23
C LYS A 24 -6.34 10.62 -6.76
N VAL A 25 -5.29 9.79 -6.69
CA VAL A 25 -3.94 10.27 -6.33
C VAL A 25 -3.40 11.22 -7.41
N PHE A 26 -3.56 10.88 -8.69
CA PHE A 26 -3.08 11.73 -9.78
C PHE A 26 -3.83 13.06 -9.86
N GLU A 27 -5.16 13.04 -9.70
CA GLU A 27 -5.99 14.25 -9.64
C GLU A 27 -5.66 15.13 -8.43
N SER A 28 -5.17 14.54 -7.33
CA SER A 28 -4.76 15.30 -6.13
C SER A 28 -3.46 16.09 -6.31
N GLY A 29 -2.68 15.82 -7.36
CA GLY A 29 -1.35 16.42 -7.58
C GLY A 29 -0.27 16.01 -6.56
N THR A 30 -0.60 15.11 -5.60
CA THR A 30 0.31 14.71 -4.52
C THR A 30 0.68 13.24 -4.65
N LEU A 31 1.85 12.98 -5.24
CA LEU A 31 2.34 11.60 -5.49
C LEU A 31 3.02 10.96 -4.27
N LEU A 32 3.74 11.75 -3.47
CA LEU A 32 4.52 11.28 -2.34
C LEU A 32 3.97 11.85 -1.04
N PHE A 33 3.97 11.04 0.02
CA PHE A 33 3.51 11.44 1.36
C PHE A 33 2.08 12.03 1.41
N GLY A 34 1.22 11.59 0.49
CA GLY A 34 -0.16 12.07 0.38
C GLY A 34 -1.13 11.41 1.35
N GLN A 35 -2.40 11.83 1.27
CA GLN A 35 -3.46 11.41 2.19
C GLN A 35 -3.74 9.89 2.17
N GLU A 36 -3.51 9.21 1.05
CA GLU A 36 -3.71 7.77 0.93
C GLU A 36 -2.63 6.98 1.72
N LEU A 37 -1.40 7.50 1.85
CA LEU A 37 -0.38 6.91 2.73
C LEU A 37 -0.79 7.01 4.20
N ILE A 38 -1.22 8.21 4.64
CA ILE A 38 -1.66 8.46 6.02
C ILE A 38 -2.83 7.53 6.39
N LYS A 39 -3.79 7.35 5.47
CA LYS A 39 -4.92 6.42 5.66
C LYS A 39 -4.44 4.98 5.76
N PHE A 40 -3.54 4.57 4.88
CA PHE A 40 -2.98 3.22 4.90
C PHE A 40 -2.28 2.95 6.22
N GLU A 41 -1.36 3.81 6.67
CA GLU A 41 -0.64 3.65 7.95
C GLU A 41 -1.61 3.52 9.13
N LYS A 42 -2.63 4.39 9.21
CA LYS A 42 -3.65 4.33 10.26
C LYS A 42 -4.43 3.02 10.25
N ASN A 43 -4.89 2.59 9.07
CA ASN A 43 -5.65 1.35 8.92
C ASN A 43 -4.77 0.12 9.20
N PHE A 44 -3.51 0.15 8.79
CA PHE A 44 -2.56 -0.93 9.00
C PHE A 44 -2.17 -1.06 10.48
N CYS A 45 -1.98 0.07 11.19
CA CYS A 45 -1.79 0.06 12.64
C CYS A 45 -2.98 -0.57 13.36
N LYS A 46 -4.20 -0.16 12.98
CA LYS A 46 -5.44 -0.72 13.54
C LYS A 46 -5.56 -2.22 13.26
N PHE A 47 -5.25 -2.66 12.04
CA PHE A 47 -5.30 -4.07 11.66
C PHE A 47 -4.33 -4.95 12.46
N ASN A 48 -3.13 -4.44 12.76
CA ASN A 48 -2.10 -5.16 13.49
C ASN A 48 -2.12 -4.92 15.02
N ASN A 49 -3.13 -4.20 15.54
CA ASN A 49 -3.17 -3.75 16.94
C ASN A 49 -1.88 -3.03 17.41
N SER A 50 -1.27 -2.24 16.52
CA SER A 50 -0.07 -1.45 16.84
C SER A 50 -0.45 -0.01 17.18
N LYS A 51 0.28 0.59 18.13
CA LYS A 51 0.15 2.02 18.47
C LYS A 51 0.72 2.95 17.40
N TYR A 52 1.77 2.49 16.70
CA TYR A 52 2.49 3.27 15.68
C TYR A 52 2.83 2.40 14.47
N GLY A 53 3.04 3.04 13.33
CA GLY A 53 3.47 2.41 12.09
C GLY A 53 3.80 3.46 11.05
N ILE A 54 4.83 3.18 10.25
CA ILE A 54 5.36 4.09 9.24
C ILE A 54 5.61 3.33 7.95
N GLY A 55 5.19 3.91 6.82
CA GLY A 55 5.48 3.39 5.49
C GLY A 55 6.94 3.64 5.12
N VAL A 56 7.60 2.59 4.63
CA VAL A 56 9.00 2.64 4.16
C VAL A 56 9.12 2.04 2.76
N GLY A 57 10.27 2.22 2.12
CA GLY A 57 10.50 1.81 0.73
C GLY A 57 10.46 0.28 0.51
N SER A 58 10.87 -0.50 1.50
CA SER A 58 10.90 -1.96 1.40
C SER A 58 10.94 -2.64 2.78
N GLY A 59 10.75 -3.96 2.81
CA GLY A 59 10.92 -4.76 4.04
C GLY A 59 12.37 -4.73 4.56
N THR A 60 13.36 -4.65 3.66
CA THR A 60 14.77 -4.49 4.04
C THR A 60 15.00 -3.15 4.72
N ASP A 61 14.43 -2.06 4.19
CA ASP A 61 14.51 -0.74 4.83
C ASP A 61 13.82 -0.74 6.20
N ALA A 62 12.70 -1.45 6.33
CA ALA A 62 11.99 -1.56 7.61
C ALA A 62 12.90 -2.15 8.69
N LEU A 63 13.57 -3.27 8.39
CA LEU A 63 14.50 -3.92 9.32
C LEU A 63 15.71 -3.05 9.60
N PHE A 64 16.29 -2.43 8.57
CA PHE A 64 17.43 -1.55 8.72
C PHE A 64 17.11 -0.35 9.63
N ILE A 65 15.98 0.33 9.41
CA ILE A 65 15.54 1.47 10.21
C ILE A 65 15.21 1.05 11.64
N ALA A 66 14.57 -0.12 11.84
CA ALA A 66 14.18 -0.59 13.16
C ALA A 66 15.36 -1.01 14.04
N LEU A 67 16.48 -1.40 13.44
CA LEU A 67 17.68 -1.89 14.15
C LEU A 67 18.79 -0.85 14.27
N LYS A 68 18.64 0.30 13.64
CA LYS A 68 19.62 1.40 13.67
C LYS A 68 19.33 2.35 14.83
#